data_AF-A2BXB0-F1
#
_entry.id   AF-A2BXB0-F1
#
_cell.length_a   1.000
_cell.length_b   1.000
_cell.length_c   1.000
_cell.angle_alpha   90.00
_cell.angle_beta   90.00
_cell.angle_gamma   90.00
#
_symmetry.space_group_name_H-M   'P 1'
#
loop_
_entity.id
_entity.type
_entity.pdbx_description
1 polymer ?
#
loop_
_entity_poly.entity_id
_entity_poly.type
_entity_poly.pdbx_seq_one_letter_code
_entity_poly.pdbx_strand_id
1 'polypeptide(L)' 'MTQISLLVNSLPRELAEFSFFLIIGFTAGSMGLI' A
#
# COMPACT_ATOMS: atom_id res chain seq x y z
N MET A 1 -12.55 -5.40 15.58
CA MET A 1 -12.52 -4.33 14.55
C MET A 1 -11.69 -3.18 15.11
N THR A 2 -10.43 -3.08 14.70
CA THR A 2 -9.57 -1.94 15.07
C THR A 2 -9.76 -0.81 14.06
N GLN A 3 -9.38 0.42 14.42
CA GLN A 3 -9.47 1.59 13.52
C GLN A 3 -8.69 1.38 12.21
N ILE A 4 -7.54 0.69 12.29
CA ILE A 4 -6.76 0.29 11.10
C ILE A 4 -7.56 -0.68 10.23
N SER A 5 -8.26 -1.64 10.83
CA SER A 5 -9.08 -2.60 10.08
C SER A 5 -10.23 -1.90 9.35
N LEU A 6 -10.90 -0.92 9.97
CA LEU A 6 -11.94 -0.12 9.31
C LEU A 6 -11.38 0.70 8.14
N LEU A 7 -10.22 1.32 8.32
CA LEU A 7 -9.58 2.10 7.26
C LEU A 7 -9.18 1.21 6.08
N VAL A 8 -8.47 0.10 6.32
CA VAL A 8 -8.00 -0.79 5.24
C VAL A 8 -9.14 -1.50 4.53
N ASN A 9 -10.20 -1.90 5.26
CA ASN A 9 -11.36 -2.57 4.65
C ASN A 9 -12.33 -1.62 3.95
N SER A 10 -12.20 -0.30 4.14
CA SER A 10 -13.04 0.70 3.44
C SER A 10 -12.38 1.26 2.18
N LEU A 11 -11.11 0.90 1.90
CA LEU A 11 -10.44 1.31 0.68
C LEU A 11 -11.03 0.58 -0.55
N PRO A 12 -11.32 1.31 -1.65
CA PRO A 12 -11.59 0.69 -2.94
C PRO A 12 -10.41 -0.20 -3.37
N ARG A 13 -10.71 -1.34 -4.00
CA ARG A 13 -9.70 -2.33 -4.41
C ARG A 13 -8.59 -1.69 -5.25
N GLU A 14 -8.95 -0.86 -6.22
CA GLU A 14 -8.00 -0.18 -7.11
C GLU A 14 -7.03 0.74 -6.34
N LEU A 15 -7.50 1.43 -5.30
CA LEU A 15 -6.67 2.30 -4.48
C LEU A 15 -5.71 1.49 -3.59
N ALA A 16 -6.15 0.35 -3.09
CA ALA A 16 -5.31 -0.56 -2.32
C ALA A 16 -4.21 -1.17 -3.21
N GLU A 17 -4.55 -1.61 -4.42
CA GLU A 17 -3.60 -2.13 -5.41
C GLU A 17 -2.57 -1.06 -5.83
N PHE A 18 -3.01 0.15 -6.15
CA PHE A 18 -2.12 1.27 -6.46
C PHE A 18 -1.18 1.61 -5.31
N SER A 19 -1.71 1.71 -4.09
CA SER A 19 -0.93 2.04 -2.89
C SER A 19 0.10 0.96 -2.57
N PHE A 20 -0.25 -0.32 -2.79
CA PHE A 20 0.68 -1.43 -2.66
C PHE A 20 1.88 -1.29 -3.62
N PHE A 21 1.62 -1.08 -4.92
CA PHE A 21 2.71 -0.90 -5.89
C PHE A 21 3.57 0.34 -5.61
N LEU A 22 2.96 1.43 -5.14
CA LEU A 22 3.68 2.64 -4.77
C LEU A 22 4.66 2.38 -3.61
N ILE A 23 4.19 1.71 -2.54
CA ILE A 23 5.03 1.40 -1.38
C ILE A 23 6.18 0.47 -1.79
N ILE A 24 5.88 -0.60 -2.54
CA ILE A 24 6.91 -1.55 -2.98
C ILE A 24 7.93 -0.89 -3.91
N GLY A 25 7.48 -0.11 -4.89
CA GLY A 25 8.38 0.59 -5.82
C GLY A 25 9.27 1.62 -5.11
N PHE A 26 8.70 2.37 -4.16
CA PHE A 26 9.46 3.32 -3.35
C PHE A 26 10.50 2.61 -2.47
N THR A 27 10.12 1.51 -1.80
CA THR A 27 11.04 0.74 -0.97
C THR A 27 12.15 0.09 -1.81
N ALA A 28 11.82 -0.51 -2.95
CA ALA A 28 12.80 -1.13 -3.84
C ALA A 28 13.83 -0.11 -4.36
N GLY A 29 13.37 1.07 -4.81
CA GLY A 29 14.26 2.15 -5.24
C GLY A 29 15.09 2.73 -4.08
N SER A 30 14.51 2.87 -2.89
CA SER A 30 15.24 3.36 -1.71
C SER A 30 16.33 2.39 -1.23
N MET A 31 16.15 1.08 -1.47
CA MET A 31 17.13 0.04 -1.14
C MET A 31 18.13 -0.24 -2.28
N GLY A 32 18.02 0.46 -3.41
CA GLY A 32 18.89 0.24 -4.58
C GLY A 32 18.74 -1.14 -5.22
N LEU A 33 17.57 -1.78 -5.03
CA LEU A 33 17.23 -3.06 -5.67
C LEU A 33 16.78 -2.88 -7.13
N ILE A 34 16.49 -1.63 -7.52
CA ILE A 34 16.21 -1.16 -8.89
C ILE A 34 16.87 0.19 -9.12
#